data_AF-A0A7S1VKF2-F1
#
_entry.id   AF-A0A7S1VKF2-F1
#
_cell.length_a   1.000
_cell.length_b   1.000
_cell.length_c   1.000
_cell.angle_alpha   90.00
_cell.angle_beta   90.00
_cell.angle_gamma   90.00
#
_symmetry.space_group_name_H-M   'P 1'
#
loop_
_entity.id
_entity.type
_entity.pdbx_description
1 polymer ?
#
loop_
_entity_poly.entity_id
_entity_poly.type
_entity_poly.pdbx_seq_one_letter_code
_entity_poly.pdbx_strand_id
1 'polypeptide(L)'
;VFLMRKDQGVMYSLSAPGMLGEDVTEQIAATTGALETLSKGKTGLLSVPPTHDALVNLFLGSSVRCVLLCSVSDSLCWMVASDQLLAAFTRRDLRWLTQLAQYVGDTR
;
A
#
# COMPACT_ATOMS: atom_id res chain seq x y z
N VAL A 1 -0.22 5.09 6.18
CA VAL A 1 -0.81 4.97 4.83
C VAL A 1 0.16 5.52 3.82
N PHE A 2 0.40 4.81 2.72
CA PHE A 2 1.33 5.19 1.65
C PHE A 2 0.63 5.20 0.29
N LEU A 3 0.86 6.24 -0.51
CA LEU A 3 0.57 6.24 -1.95
C LEU A 3 1.86 5.92 -2.69
N MET A 4 1.81 4.94 -3.59
CA MET A 4 3.01 4.45 -4.26
C MET A 4 2.80 4.35 -5.76
N ARG A 5 3.85 4.65 -6.52
CA ARG A 5 3.88 4.56 -7.99
C ARG A 5 5.05 3.71 -8.45
N LYS A 6 4.81 2.87 -9.45
CA LYS A 6 5.78 1.88 -9.96
C LYS A 6 7.18 2.44 -10.27
N ASP A 7 7.27 3.63 -10.85
CA ASP A 7 8.50 4.28 -11.30
C ASP A 7 9.12 5.23 -10.27
N GLN A 8 8.34 5.66 -9.27
CA GLN A 8 8.75 6.68 -8.30
C GLN A 8 8.84 6.17 -6.85
N GLY A 9 8.42 4.93 -6.58
CA GLY A 9 8.36 4.39 -5.21
C GLY A 9 7.24 5.06 -4.40
N VAL A 10 7.53 5.49 -3.17
CA VAL A 10 6.52 6.12 -2.30
C VAL A 10 6.37 7.60 -2.62
N MET A 11 5.18 7.99 -3.11
CA MET A 11 4.85 9.38 -3.42
C MET A 11 4.34 10.16 -2.20
N TYR A 12 3.68 9.49 -1.26
CA TYR A 12 3.08 10.15 -0.10
C TYR A 12 3.03 9.21 1.11
N SER A 13 3.30 9.75 2.30
CA SER A 13 3.21 9.08 3.60
C SER A 13 2.43 9.94 4.58
N LEU A 14 1.30 9.43 5.07
CA LEU A 14 0.48 10.14 6.08
C LEU A 14 1.00 9.94 7.51
N SER A 15 1.75 8.86 7.76
CA SER A 15 1.92 8.34 9.13
C SER A 15 3.37 8.13 9.55
N ALA A 16 4.34 8.36 8.66
CA ALA A 16 5.74 8.13 8.97
C ALA A 16 6.67 9.03 8.14
N PRO A 17 6.93 10.27 8.60
CA PRO A 17 8.06 11.04 8.11
C PRO A 17 9.35 10.40 8.69
N GLY A 18 10.01 9.53 7.91
CA GLY A 18 11.32 8.94 8.28
C GLY A 18 11.40 7.41 8.37
N MET A 19 10.32 6.66 8.11
CA MET A 19 10.35 5.17 8.11
C MET A 19 10.37 4.58 6.69
N LEU A 20 10.67 5.41 5.69
CA LEU A 20 10.87 4.95 4.32
C LEU A 20 12.25 4.29 4.25
N GLY A 21 12.36 3.13 3.58
CA GLY A 21 13.67 2.56 3.28
C GLY A 21 14.57 3.63 2.66
N GLU A 22 15.78 3.81 3.18
CA GLU A 22 16.67 4.90 2.77
C GLU A 22 17.01 4.82 1.28
N ASP A 23 16.84 3.65 0.67
CA ASP A 23 17.09 3.40 -0.74
C ASP A 23 15.81 3.42 -1.59
N VAL A 24 15.74 4.39 -2.51
CA VAL A 24 14.66 4.53 -3.50
C VAL A 24 14.51 3.28 -4.37
N THR A 25 15.60 2.54 -4.62
CA THR A 25 15.55 1.31 -5.42
C THR A 25 14.80 0.19 -4.69
N GLU A 26 14.98 0.06 -3.38
CA GLU A 26 14.24 -0.90 -2.55
C GLU A 26 12.75 -0.52 -2.48
N GLN A 27 12.43 0.76 -2.44
CA GLN A 27 11.04 1.24 -2.49
C GLN A 27 10.37 0.95 -3.82
N ILE A 28 11.08 1.10 -4.94
CA ILE A 28 10.58 0.78 -6.28
C ILE A 28 10.34 -0.73 -6.41
N ALA A 29 11.27 -1.56 -5.92
CA ALA A 29 11.11 -3.01 -5.90
C ALA A 29 9.92 -3.44 -5.03
N ALA A 30 9.79 -2.88 -3.83
CA ALA A 30 8.66 -3.06 -2.94
C ALA A 30 7.32 -2.69 -3.60
N THR A 31 7.27 -1.53 -4.25
CA THR A 31 6.08 -1.05 -4.96
C THR A 31 5.71 -1.95 -6.14
N THR A 32 6.71 -2.43 -6.88
CA THR A 32 6.51 -3.35 -8.00
C THR A 32 5.92 -4.68 -7.52
N GLY A 33 6.47 -5.26 -6.45
CA GLY A 33 5.93 -6.49 -5.84
C GLY A 33 4.50 -6.32 -5.32
N ALA A 34 4.17 -5.16 -4.74
CA ALA A 34 2.81 -4.85 -4.30
C ALA A 34 1.82 -4.80 -5.48
N LEU A 35 2.19 -4.14 -6.58
CA LEU A 35 1.36 -4.04 -7.79
C LEU A 35 1.19 -5.39 -8.49
N GLU A 36 2.24 -6.21 -8.56
CA GLU A 36 2.15 -7.57 -9.11
C GLU A 36 1.24 -8.48 -8.28
N THR A 37 1.25 -8.30 -6.96
CA THR A 37 0.37 -9.06 -6.08
C THR A 37 -1.08 -8.59 -6.22
N LEU A 38 -1.30 -7.28 -6.39
CA LEU A 38 -2.61 -6.71 -6.71
C LEU A 38 -3.16 -7.18 -8.06
N SER A 39 -2.32 -7.26 -9.10
CA SER A 39 -2.75 -7.68 -10.45
C SER A 39 -3.18 -9.15 -10.52
N LYS A 40 -2.64 -9.98 -9.61
CA LYS A 40 -3.07 -11.38 -9.42
C LYS A 40 -4.37 -11.48 -8.61
N GLY A 41 -4.77 -10.42 -7.91
CA GLY A 41 -5.98 -10.36 -7.10
C GLY A 41 -7.24 -10.11 -7.94
N LYS A 42 -8.37 -10.71 -7.55
CA LYS A 42 -9.65 -10.56 -8.26
C LYS A 42 -10.34 -9.21 -8.06
N THR A 43 -10.00 -8.47 -7.00
CA THR A 43 -10.85 -7.37 -6.49
C THR A 43 -10.17 -6.01 -6.40
N GLY A 44 -8.96 -5.82 -6.95
CA GLY A 44 -8.22 -4.54 -6.85
C GLY A 44 -7.91 -4.10 -5.41
N LEU A 45 -8.32 -4.89 -4.42
CA LEU A 45 -8.09 -4.73 -3.00
C LEU A 45 -7.65 -6.10 -2.48
N LEU A 46 -6.52 -6.15 -1.81
CA LEU A 46 -5.91 -7.37 -1.32
C LEU A 46 -5.31 -7.14 0.05
N SER A 47 -5.56 -8.05 0.98
CA SER A 47 -4.78 -8.12 2.22
C SER A 47 -3.55 -8.98 2.00
N VAL A 48 -2.38 -8.47 2.34
CA VAL A 48 -1.12 -9.21 2.26
C VAL A 48 -0.57 -9.49 3.66
N PRO A 49 0.11 -10.63 3.87
CA PRO A 49 0.69 -10.97 5.16
C PRO A 49 1.80 -9.98 5.54
N PRO A 50 2.12 -9.87 6.84
CA PRO A 50 3.17 -8.97 7.31
C PRO A 50 4.59 -9.38 6.85
N THR A 51 4.75 -10.57 6.28
CA THR A 51 6.01 -11.06 5.70
C THR A 51 6.19 -10.64 4.24
N HIS A 52 5.27 -9.88 3.66
CA HIS A 52 5.35 -9.46 2.27
C HIS A 52 6.50 -8.45 2.07
N ASP A 53 7.32 -8.64 1.04
CA ASP A 53 8.53 -7.83 0.77
C ASP A 53 8.24 -6.32 0.72
N ALA A 54 7.12 -5.95 0.11
CA ALA A 54 6.68 -4.56 0.07
C ALA A 54 6.53 -3.92 1.47
N LEU A 55 6.11 -4.71 2.47
CA LEU A 55 6.02 -4.24 3.83
C LEU A 55 7.38 -4.23 4.52
N VAL A 56 8.16 -5.30 4.37
CA VAL A 56 9.49 -5.44 4.99
C VAL A 56 10.37 -4.25 4.61
N ASN A 57 10.33 -3.85 3.34
CA ASN A 57 11.17 -2.77 2.81
C ASN A 57 10.62 -1.36 3.09
N LEU A 58 9.31 -1.22 3.36
CA LEU A 58 8.66 0.11 3.53
C LEU A 58 8.23 0.41 4.96
N PHE A 59 8.24 -0.58 5.85
CA PHE A 59 7.85 -0.45 7.25
C PHE A 59 8.89 -1.13 8.16
N LEU A 60 10.16 -0.77 7.96
CA LEU A 60 11.27 -1.26 8.77
C LEU A 60 11.01 -1.01 10.26
N GLY A 61 11.06 -2.07 11.07
CA GLY A 61 11.00 -1.98 12.53
C GLY A 61 9.62 -1.78 13.16
N SER A 62 8.53 -1.74 12.40
CA SER A 62 7.17 -1.61 12.96
C SER A 62 6.48 -2.96 13.16
N SER A 63 5.80 -3.12 14.31
CA SER A 63 4.89 -4.25 14.58
C SER A 63 3.61 -4.10 13.76
N VAL A 64 3.71 -4.27 12.44
CA VAL A 64 2.55 -4.25 11.54
C VAL A 64 1.90 -5.62 11.55
N ARG A 65 0.60 -5.67 11.84
CA ARG A 65 -0.18 -6.91 11.89
C ARG A 65 -1.09 -7.11 10.69
N CYS A 66 -1.46 -6.03 10.00
CA CYS A 66 -2.32 -6.04 8.84
C CYS A 66 -1.78 -5.10 7.76
N VAL A 67 -1.83 -5.56 6.52
CA VAL A 67 -1.57 -4.74 5.34
C VAL A 67 -2.71 -4.90 4.35
N LEU A 68 -3.21 -3.77 3.85
CA LEU A 68 -4.17 -3.68 2.75
C LEU A 68 -3.50 -2.95 1.60
N LEU A 69 -3.48 -3.61 0.45
CA LEU A 69 -3.14 -3.03 -0.84
C LEU A 69 -4.44 -2.70 -1.58
N CYS A 70 -4.54 -1.50 -2.13
CA CYS A 70 -5.66 -1.08 -2.97
C CYS A 70 -5.11 -0.47 -4.25
N SER A 71 -5.52 -1.01 -5.40
CA SER A 71 -5.22 -0.46 -6.71
C SER A 71 -5.92 0.88 -6.89
N VAL A 72 -5.18 1.85 -7.42
CA VAL A 72 -5.66 3.16 -7.85
C VAL A 72 -5.69 3.20 -9.37
N SER A 73 -4.63 2.71 -10.00
CA SER A 73 -4.49 2.50 -11.44
C SER A 73 -3.48 1.38 -11.70
N ASP A 74 -3.20 1.06 -12.97
CA ASP A 74 -2.23 0.03 -13.34
C ASP A 74 -0.81 0.28 -12.79
N SER A 75 -0.47 1.53 -12.47
CA SER A 75 0.85 1.95 -11.99
C SER A 75 0.83 2.55 -10.58
N LEU A 76 -0.34 2.68 -9.94
CA LEU A 76 -0.52 3.34 -8.65
C LEU A 76 -1.27 2.43 -7.68
N CYS A 77 -0.80 2.37 -6.43
CA CYS A 77 -1.53 1.71 -5.37
C CYS A 77 -1.41 2.42 -4.02
N TRP A 78 -2.45 2.26 -3.21
CA TRP A 78 -2.45 2.55 -1.79
C TRP A 78 -1.96 1.33 -1.02
N MET A 79 -1.06 1.56 -0.07
CA MET A 79 -0.72 0.60 0.97
C MET A 79 -1.10 1.16 2.34
N VAL A 80 -1.93 0.40 3.05
CA VAL A 80 -2.40 0.73 4.39
C VAL A 80 -1.92 -0.36 5.33
N ALA A 81 -1.01 -0.02 6.22
CA ALA A 81 -0.59 -0.89 7.31
C ALA A 81 -1.25 -0.48 8.62
N SER A 82 -1.54 -1.46 9.47
CA SER A 82 -1.98 -1.24 10.85
C SER A 82 -1.34 -2.28 11.77
N ASP A 83 -1.00 -1.83 12.98
CA ASP A 83 -0.59 -2.64 14.12
C ASP A 83 -1.78 -3.28 14.85
N GLN A 84 -3.00 -2.81 14.59
CA GLN A 84 -4.24 -3.42 15.06
C GLN A 84 -4.76 -4.45 14.04
N LEU A 85 -5.21 -5.60 14.55
CA LEU A 85 -5.76 -6.69 13.71
C LEU A 85 -6.91 -6.19 12.83
N LEU A 86 -7.06 -6.80 11.65
CA LEU A 86 -8.08 -6.57 10.59
C LEU A 86 -9.54 -6.38 11.03
N ALA A 87 -9.88 -6.63 12.30
CA ALA A 87 -11.14 -6.22 12.90
C ALA A 87 -11.39 -4.70 12.82
N ALA A 88 -10.37 -3.89 12.54
CA ALA A 88 -10.48 -2.43 12.45
C ALA A 88 -11.00 -1.90 11.10
N PHE A 89 -10.80 -2.59 9.98
CA PHE A 89 -11.30 -2.10 8.68
C PHE A 89 -12.67 -2.69 8.38
N THR A 90 -13.71 -1.94 8.68
CA THR A 90 -15.07 -2.31 8.34
C THR A 90 -15.23 -2.34 6.81
N ARG A 91 -16.25 -3.05 6.31
CA ARG A 91 -16.65 -2.99 4.89
C ARG A 91 -16.89 -1.56 4.41
N ARG A 92 -17.24 -0.66 5.33
CA ARG A 92 -17.43 0.77 5.05
C ARG A 92 -16.08 1.43 4.79
N ASP A 93 -15.08 1.19 5.62
CA ASP A 93 -13.73 1.76 5.47
C ASP A 93 -13.08 1.30 4.17
N LEU A 94 -13.24 0.03 3.82
CA LEU A 94 -12.77 -0.51 2.54
C LEU A 94 -13.46 0.17 1.35
N ARG A 95 -14.78 0.43 1.44
CA ARG A 95 -15.52 1.15 0.39
C ARG A 95 -15.02 2.59 0.24
N TRP A 96 -14.80 3.29 1.35
CA TRP A 96 -14.24 4.66 1.32
C TRP A 96 -12.84 4.67 0.73
N LEU A 97 -11.99 3.70 1.07
CA LEU A 97 -10.65 3.58 0.46
C LEU A 97 -10.73 3.37 -1.05
N THR A 98 -11.62 2.50 -1.54
CA THR A 98 -11.82 2.31 -2.98
C THR A 98 -12.38 3.57 -3.66
N GLN A 99 -13.29 4.28 -3.01
CA GLN A 99 -13.83 5.55 -3.55
C GLN A 99 -12.75 6.64 -3.58
N LEU A 100 -11.93 6.77 -2.54
CA LEU A 100 -10.80 7.70 -2.51
C LEU A 100 -9.77 7.34 -3.57
N ALA A 101 -9.51 6.06 -3.80
CA ALA A 101 -8.65 5.60 -4.87
C ALA A 101 -9.13 6.09 -6.24
N GLN A 102 -10.44 6.08 -6.51
CA GLN A 102 -10.99 6.61 -7.76
C GLN A 102 -10.69 8.09 -7.95
N TYR A 103 -10.79 8.92 -6.90
CA TYR A 103 -10.48 10.35 -6.99
C TYR A 103 -9.00 10.65 -7.28
N VAL A 104 -8.08 9.79 -6.81
CA VAL A 104 -6.64 9.95 -7.03
C VAL A 104 -6.20 9.33 -8.36
N GLY A 105 -6.92 8.33 -8.86
CA GLY A 105 -6.67 7.77 -10.19
C GLY A 105 -7.13 8.69 -11.32
N ASP A 106 -8.15 9.52 -11.08
CA ASP A 106 -8.73 10.45 -12.06
C ASP A 106 -8.05 11.83 -12.10
N THR A 107 -7.01 12.07 -11.31
CA THR A 107 -6.12 13.23 -11.54
C THR A 107 -5.33 13.01 -12.82
N ARG A 108 -5.97 13.32 -13.94
CA ARG A 108 -5.37 13.56 -15.26
C ARG A 108 -4.46 14.79 -15.23
#